data_AF-A0A2N1M829-F1
#
_entry.id   AF-A0A2N1M829-F1
#
_cell.length_a   1.000
_cell.length_b   1.000
_cell.length_c   1.000
_cell.angle_alpha   90.00
_cell.angle_beta   90.00
_cell.angle_gamma   90.00
#
_symmetry.space_group_name_H-M   'P 1'
#
loop_
_entity.id
_entity.type
_entity.pdbx_description
1 polymer ?
#
loop_
_entity_poly.entity_id
_entity_poly.type
_entity_poly.pdbx_seq_one_letter_code
_entity_poly.pdbx_strand_id
1 'polypeptide(L)'
;MGPFLYRGENAIQEFVRRIDQELVKINEILAIKHKRIETEEDKKKFAESDTCWICKGKIAIDRKEVKCLENKASWLNNKLENTPKNLEDYKALTMQILKVTKAIDQAEAMDIKVWDHCHITGKFRGSAHRDCNLKLQIQDWKTPIPVIFHNFWDYDSHLVCESVGRSANAQHIRVIAETFERYKSMKVGQLKYIDSHQFMNSSLDSLTKNLGDNHPITSQHFKKLGYTDDQLALVFRKGVYPYDYIDSHDRFKETELPPIHEFHSTLK
;
A
#
# COMPACT_ATOMS: atom_id res chain seq x y z
N MET A 1 -15.97 -4.56 -18.31
CA MET A 1 -16.83 -5.42 -17.46
C MET A 1 -17.21 -4.58 -16.25
N GLY A 2 -18.51 -4.34 -16.04
CA GLY A 2 -18.99 -3.62 -14.86
C GLY A 2 -18.83 -4.44 -13.58
N PRO A 3 -19.24 -3.90 -12.42
CA PRO A 3 -19.21 -4.64 -11.16
C PRO A 3 -19.99 -5.96 -11.29
N PHE A 4 -19.40 -7.05 -10.80
CA PHE A 4 -20.05 -8.36 -10.76
C PHE A 4 -21.12 -8.35 -9.67
N LEU A 5 -22.37 -8.61 -10.05
CA LEU A 5 -23.50 -8.67 -9.12
C LEU A 5 -23.88 -10.13 -8.85
N TYR A 6 -23.96 -10.48 -7.57
CA TYR A 6 -24.43 -11.78 -7.11
C TYR A 6 -25.34 -11.61 -5.89
N ARG A 7 -26.47 -12.31 -5.87
CA ARG A 7 -27.54 -12.13 -4.88
C ARG A 7 -28.02 -13.44 -4.23
N GLY A 8 -27.27 -14.54 -4.38
CA GLY A 8 -27.61 -15.83 -3.77
C GLY A 8 -27.25 -15.91 -2.28
N GLU A 9 -27.78 -16.91 -1.58
CA GLU A 9 -27.55 -17.15 -0.14
C GLU A 9 -26.05 -17.29 0.22
N ASN A 10 -25.24 -17.78 -0.72
CA ASN A 10 -23.80 -17.95 -0.59
C ASN A 10 -23.00 -16.72 -1.07
N ALA A 11 -23.57 -15.51 -1.01
CA ALA A 11 -22.96 -14.29 -1.54
C ALA A 11 -21.56 -14.02 -0.98
N ILE A 12 -21.34 -14.29 0.30
CA ILE A 12 -20.03 -14.06 0.93
C ILE A 12 -19.00 -15.09 0.47
N GLN A 13 -19.40 -16.35 0.29
CA GLN A 13 -18.49 -17.37 -0.27
C GLN A 13 -18.15 -17.03 -1.74
N GLU A 14 -19.13 -16.59 -2.52
CA GLU A 14 -18.89 -16.15 -3.90
C GLU A 14 -17.99 -14.91 -3.94
N PHE A 15 -18.16 -13.96 -3.02
CA PHE A 15 -17.27 -12.81 -2.87
C PHE A 15 -15.83 -13.25 -2.63
N VAL A 16 -15.57 -14.10 -1.62
CA VAL A 16 -14.21 -14.60 -1.32
C VAL A 16 -13.63 -15.35 -2.52
N ARG A 17 -14.41 -16.23 -3.15
CA ARG A 17 -13.99 -16.99 -4.33
C ARG A 17 -13.59 -16.06 -5.49
N ARG A 18 -14.33 -14.97 -5.71
CA ARG A 18 -14.03 -13.96 -6.72
C ARG A 18 -12.79 -13.16 -6.39
N ILE A 19 -12.60 -12.78 -5.12
CA ILE A 19 -11.38 -12.12 -4.67
C ILE A 19 -10.15 -13.03 -4.88
N ASP A 20 -10.26 -14.33 -4.61
CA ASP A 20 -9.20 -15.30 -4.91
C ASP A 20 -8.92 -15.40 -6.43
N GLN A 21 -9.94 -15.30 -7.29
CA GLN A 21 -9.74 -15.25 -8.74
C GLN A 21 -9.06 -13.96 -9.21
N GLU A 22 -9.44 -12.80 -8.66
CA GLU A 22 -8.77 -11.54 -8.96
C GLU A 22 -7.32 -11.56 -8.49
N LEU A 23 -7.03 -12.21 -7.36
CA LEU A 23 -5.66 -12.41 -6.89
C LEU A 23 -4.81 -13.17 -7.92
N VAL A 24 -5.33 -14.24 -8.52
CA VAL A 24 -4.63 -14.99 -9.57
C VAL A 24 -4.33 -14.08 -10.76
N LYS A 25 -5.32 -13.35 -11.27
CA LYS A 25 -5.14 -12.41 -12.39
C LYS A 25 -4.11 -11.32 -12.10
N ILE A 26 -4.15 -10.76 -10.89
CA ILE A 26 -3.17 -9.77 -10.44
C ILE A 26 -1.77 -10.37 -10.52
N ASN A 27 -1.58 -11.59 -9.99
CA ASN A 27 -0.27 -12.24 -10.01
C ASN A 27 0.19 -12.64 -11.42
N GLU A 28 -0.71 -13.01 -12.32
CA GLU A 28 -0.39 -13.21 -13.74
C GLU A 28 0.14 -11.93 -14.38
N ILE A 29 -0.46 -10.77 -14.08
CA ILE A 29 0.03 -9.47 -14.54
C ILE A 29 1.38 -9.14 -13.90
N LEU A 30 1.53 -9.35 -12.59
CA LEU A 30 2.77 -9.05 -11.86
C LEU A 30 3.94 -9.96 -12.25
N ALA A 31 3.68 -11.18 -12.73
CA ALA A 31 4.69 -12.10 -13.23
C ALA A 31 5.33 -11.61 -14.54
N ILE A 32 4.63 -10.76 -15.30
CA ILE A 32 5.16 -10.17 -16.53
C ILE A 32 6.18 -9.08 -16.17
N LYS A 33 7.46 -9.42 -16.30
CA LYS A 33 8.56 -8.48 -16.09
C LYS A 33 8.76 -7.60 -17.32
N HIS A 34 8.14 -6.42 -17.32
CA HIS A 34 8.38 -5.43 -18.36
C HIS A 34 9.81 -4.89 -18.27
N LYS A 35 10.51 -4.89 -19.41
CA LYS A 35 11.82 -4.24 -19.52
C LYS A 35 11.65 -2.73 -19.30
N ARG A 36 12.66 -2.10 -18.70
CA ARG A 36 12.68 -0.64 -18.56
C ARG A 36 12.62 0.01 -19.94
N ILE A 37 11.76 1.02 -20.06
CA ILE A 37 11.69 1.88 -21.24
C ILE A 37 12.66 3.04 -20.98
N GLU A 38 13.61 3.22 -21.87
CA GLU A 38 14.57 4.32 -21.81
C GLU A 38 14.25 5.32 -22.91
N THR A 39 13.86 6.53 -22.51
CA THR A 39 13.71 7.68 -23.40
C THR A 39 14.87 8.66 -23.16
N GLU A 40 15.22 9.47 -24.16
CA GLU A 40 16.27 10.47 -23.99
C GLU A 40 15.85 11.54 -22.97
N GLU A 41 14.56 11.89 -22.92
CA GLU A 41 14.00 12.79 -21.93
C GLU A 41 14.18 12.26 -20.50
N ASP A 42 13.93 10.97 -20.29
CA ASP A 42 14.08 10.35 -18.97
C ASP A 42 15.56 10.18 -18.60
N LYS A 43 16.45 9.95 -19.58
CA LYS A 43 17.91 9.94 -19.33
C LYS A 43 18.40 11.28 -18.84
N LYS A 44 17.91 12.37 -19.45
CA LYS A 44 18.19 13.73 -19.01
C LYS A 44 17.67 13.98 -17.59
N LYS A 45 16.41 13.67 -17.31
CA LYS A 45 15.83 13.78 -15.96
C LYS A 45 16.64 12.99 -14.93
N PHE A 46 17.01 11.76 -15.28
CA PHE A 46 17.81 10.92 -14.40
C PHE A 46 19.18 11.55 -14.16
N ALA A 47 19.87 12.06 -15.16
CA ALA A 47 21.18 12.70 -14.99
C ALA A 47 21.10 13.94 -14.09
N GLU A 48 20.12 14.82 -14.35
CA GLU A 48 19.95 16.11 -13.66
C GLU A 48 19.45 15.98 -12.22
N SER A 49 18.72 14.91 -11.88
CA SER A 49 18.11 14.76 -10.55
C SER A 49 19.14 14.45 -9.46
N ASP A 50 19.25 15.31 -8.45
CA ASP A 50 20.05 15.10 -7.24
C ASP A 50 19.20 14.65 -6.03
N THR A 51 17.89 14.47 -6.23
CA THR A 51 16.94 14.05 -5.19
C THR A 51 16.30 12.71 -5.50
N CYS A 52 16.00 11.95 -4.44
CA CYS A 52 15.29 10.70 -4.51
C CYS A 52 13.79 10.97 -4.63
N TRP A 53 13.16 10.49 -5.71
CA TRP A 53 11.73 10.71 -5.90
C TRP A 53 10.86 10.01 -4.85
N ILE A 54 11.38 8.96 -4.18
CA ILE A 54 10.69 8.15 -3.17
C ILE A 54 10.70 8.86 -1.81
N CYS A 55 11.88 9.06 -1.21
CA CYS A 55 12.00 9.63 0.14
C CYS A 55 12.19 11.15 0.14
N LYS A 56 12.34 11.78 -1.02
CA LYS A 56 12.62 13.22 -1.22
C LYS A 56 13.98 13.69 -0.67
N GLY A 57 14.81 12.80 -0.14
CA GLY A 57 16.18 13.10 0.29
C GLY A 57 17.16 13.26 -0.87
N LYS A 58 18.30 13.92 -0.63
CA LYS A 58 19.38 14.05 -1.62
C LYS A 58 20.04 12.69 -1.90
N ILE A 59 20.42 12.45 -3.15
CA ILE A 59 21.13 11.24 -3.60
C ILE A 59 22.65 11.45 -3.57
N ALA A 60 23.13 12.67 -3.80
CA ALA A 60 24.57 12.96 -3.75
C ALA A 60 25.08 13.02 -2.30
N ILE A 61 26.17 12.30 -2.01
CA ILE A 61 26.95 12.46 -0.78
C ILE A 61 27.50 13.90 -0.70
N ASP A 62 27.36 14.56 0.47
CA ASP A 62 28.25 15.67 0.80
C ASP A 62 29.65 15.12 1.09
N ARG A 63 30.52 15.11 0.07
CA ARG A 63 31.89 14.60 0.17
C ARG A 63 32.71 15.30 1.27
N LYS A 64 32.30 16.49 1.73
CA LYS A 64 32.93 17.17 2.87
C LYS A 64 32.56 16.51 4.20
N GLU A 65 31.34 16.03 4.33
CA GLU A 65 30.85 15.37 5.54
C GLU A 65 31.51 14.01 5.74
N VAL A 66 31.57 13.18 4.68
CA VAL A 66 32.31 11.90 4.71
C VAL A 66 33.78 12.12 5.08
N LYS A 67 34.43 13.11 4.45
CA LYS A 67 35.82 13.45 4.75
C LYS A 67 36.03 13.92 6.19
N CYS A 68 35.05 14.63 6.77
CA CYS A 68 35.08 15.02 8.18
C CYS A 68 34.98 13.79 9.11
N LEU A 69 34.11 12.83 8.78
CA LEU A 69 33.97 11.59 9.52
C LEU A 69 35.21 10.68 9.42
N GLU A 70 35.82 10.57 8.23
CA GLU A 70 37.09 9.85 8.03
C GLU A 70 38.21 10.44 8.90
N ASN A 71 38.36 11.77 8.90
CA ASN A 71 39.32 12.46 9.75
C ASN A 71 39.05 12.19 11.24
N LYS A 72 37.78 12.17 11.66
CA LYS A 72 37.39 11.85 13.04
C LYS A 72 37.70 10.40 13.41
N ALA A 73 37.47 9.45 12.49
CA ALA A 73 37.82 8.04 12.69
C ALA A 73 39.35 7.86 12.84
N SER A 74 40.13 8.54 11.99
CA SER A 74 41.60 8.54 12.08
C SER A 74 42.09 9.07 13.43
N TRP A 75 41.54 10.19 13.89
CA TRP A 75 41.87 10.75 15.22
C TRP A 75 41.52 9.80 16.37
N LEU A 76 40.34 9.17 16.33
CA LEU A 76 39.92 8.21 17.35
C LEU A 76 40.81 6.96 17.38
N ASN A 77 41.22 6.45 16.22
CA ASN A 77 42.14 5.31 16.12
C ASN A 77 43.51 5.65 16.71
N ASN A 78 44.07 6.81 16.36
CA ASN A 78 45.34 7.27 16.93
C ASN A 78 45.24 7.44 18.46
N LYS A 79 44.10 7.97 18.95
CA LYS A 79 43.85 8.08 20.39
C LYS A 79 43.78 6.71 21.07
N LEU A 80 43.14 5.72 20.44
CA LEU A 80 43.05 4.35 20.96
C LEU A 80 44.43 3.70 21.08
N GLU A 81 45.31 3.88 20.08
CA GLU A 81 46.69 3.36 20.09
C GLU A 81 47.55 3.93 21.22
N ASN A 82 47.31 5.19 21.60
CA ASN A 82 48.06 5.90 22.64
C ASN A 82 47.44 5.81 24.04
N THR A 83 46.28 5.15 24.20
CA THR A 83 45.59 5.06 25.50
C THR A 83 46.10 3.82 26.28
N PRO A 84 46.43 3.95 27.58
CA PRO A 84 46.73 2.78 28.43
C PRO A 84 45.55 1.80 28.37
N LYS A 85 45.80 0.48 28.43
CA LYS A 85 44.75 -0.57 28.37
C LYS A 85 43.85 -0.63 29.62
N ASN A 86 43.33 0.51 30.07
CA ASN A 86 42.15 0.58 30.92
C ASN A 86 40.95 0.01 30.13
N LEU A 87 40.27 -0.97 30.72
CA LEU A 87 39.14 -1.65 30.12
C LEU A 87 37.97 -0.71 29.76
N GLU A 88 37.72 0.34 30.55
CA GLU A 88 36.58 1.25 30.38
C GLU A 88 36.83 2.29 29.28
N ASP A 89 37.99 2.94 29.29
CA ASP A 89 38.36 3.92 28.27
C ASP A 89 38.52 3.25 26.89
N TYR A 90 39.14 2.07 26.85
CA TYR A 90 39.31 1.29 25.62
C TYR A 90 37.95 0.88 25.01
N LYS A 91 37.00 0.42 25.85
CA LYS A 91 35.63 0.11 25.42
C LYS A 91 34.91 1.36 24.89
N ALA A 92 35.02 2.49 25.58
CA ALA A 92 34.38 3.73 25.18
C ALA A 92 34.89 4.25 23.83
N LEU A 93 36.21 4.23 23.60
CA LEU A 93 36.82 4.62 22.33
C LEU A 93 36.43 3.66 21.19
N THR A 94 36.46 2.36 21.43
CA THR A 94 36.05 1.34 20.45
C THR A 94 34.59 1.54 20.02
N MET A 95 33.69 1.83 20.96
CA MET A 95 32.29 2.14 20.68
C MET A 95 32.12 3.43 19.87
N GLN A 96 32.95 4.44 20.08
CA GLN A 96 32.92 5.68 19.28
C GLN A 96 33.42 5.45 17.86
N ILE A 97 34.51 4.68 17.68
CA ILE A 97 35.02 4.29 16.36
C ILE A 97 33.95 3.54 15.58
N LEU A 98 33.34 2.52 16.20
CA LEU A 98 32.27 1.74 15.57
C LEU A 98 31.09 2.61 15.12
N LYS A 99 30.70 3.61 15.91
CA LYS A 99 29.64 4.56 15.53
C LYS A 99 30.03 5.41 14.32
N VAL A 100 31.27 5.90 14.27
CA VAL A 100 31.75 6.74 13.16
C VAL A 100 31.90 5.92 11.88
N THR A 101 32.51 4.73 11.94
CA THR A 101 32.61 3.82 10.78
C THR A 101 31.24 3.48 10.22
N LYS A 102 30.26 3.15 11.09
CA LYS A 102 28.89 2.89 10.65
C LYS A 102 28.23 4.10 9.98
N ALA A 103 28.54 5.32 10.42
CA ALA A 103 28.03 6.54 9.80
C ALA A 103 28.67 6.79 8.42
N ILE A 104 29.95 6.48 8.23
CA ILE A 104 30.64 6.51 6.93
C ILE A 104 30.00 5.49 5.99
N ASP A 105 29.88 4.23 6.41
CA ASP A 105 29.25 3.17 5.61
C ASP A 105 27.82 3.54 5.18
N GLN A 106 27.06 4.16 6.09
CA GLN A 106 25.71 4.64 5.79
C GLN A 106 25.70 5.79 4.78
N ALA A 107 26.61 6.76 4.91
CA ALA A 107 26.74 7.87 3.97
C ALA A 107 27.14 7.37 2.57
N GLU A 108 28.06 6.42 2.49
CA GLU A 108 28.52 5.82 1.23
C GLU A 108 27.47 4.90 0.59
N ALA A 109 26.74 4.10 1.39
CA ALA A 109 25.67 3.24 0.89
C ALA A 109 24.46 4.03 0.33
N MET A 110 24.25 5.26 0.80
CA MET A 110 23.21 6.16 0.28
C MET A 110 23.51 6.70 -1.14
N ASP A 111 24.71 6.50 -1.69
CA ASP A 111 25.17 7.16 -2.92
C ASP A 111 24.84 6.45 -4.23
N ILE A 112 24.31 5.22 -4.16
CA ILE A 112 23.99 4.50 -5.39
C ILE A 112 22.67 5.04 -5.96
N LYS A 113 22.81 6.03 -6.83
CA LYS A 113 21.73 6.57 -7.66
C LYS A 113 21.28 5.49 -8.65
N VAL A 114 20.03 5.06 -8.51
CA VAL A 114 19.42 4.04 -9.38
C VAL A 114 18.24 4.57 -10.15
N TRP A 115 18.06 4.02 -11.35
CA TRP A 115 16.92 4.27 -12.22
C TRP A 115 15.72 3.45 -11.75
N ASP A 116 14.79 4.08 -11.04
CA ASP A 116 13.54 3.43 -10.66
C ASP A 116 12.53 3.52 -11.82
N HIS A 117 11.89 2.40 -12.11
CA HIS A 117 10.87 2.29 -13.15
C HIS A 117 9.71 1.43 -12.65
N CYS A 118 8.55 1.62 -13.26
CA CYS A 118 7.38 0.80 -12.97
C CYS A 118 7.56 -0.59 -13.56
N HIS A 119 7.54 -1.64 -12.73
CA HIS A 119 7.69 -3.03 -13.20
C HIS A 119 6.50 -3.52 -14.04
N ILE A 120 5.35 -2.85 -13.95
CA ILE A 120 4.12 -3.18 -14.69
C ILE A 120 4.07 -2.46 -16.06
N THR A 121 4.62 -1.24 -16.16
CA THR A 121 4.50 -0.43 -17.40
C THR A 121 5.84 -0.17 -18.08
N GLY A 122 6.96 -0.51 -17.45
CA GLY A 122 8.32 -0.18 -17.90
C GLY A 122 8.71 1.30 -17.79
N LYS A 123 7.76 2.19 -17.49
CA LYS A 123 7.98 3.66 -17.50
C LYS A 123 8.87 4.12 -16.35
N PHE A 124 9.74 5.08 -16.64
CA PHE A 124 10.55 5.77 -15.64
C PHE A 124 9.67 6.47 -14.60
N ARG A 125 10.07 6.39 -13.33
CA ARG A 125 9.41 7.08 -12.21
C ARG A 125 10.28 8.18 -11.64
N GLY A 126 11.59 7.97 -11.58
CA GLY A 126 12.55 8.96 -11.10
C GLY A 126 13.87 8.34 -10.65
N SER A 127 14.83 9.20 -10.30
CA SER A 127 16.05 8.78 -9.63
C SER A 127 15.77 8.42 -8.17
N ALA A 128 16.32 7.32 -7.69
CA ALA A 128 16.15 6.89 -6.31
C ALA A 128 17.47 6.43 -5.69
N HIS A 129 17.53 6.39 -4.35
CA HIS A 129 18.53 5.59 -3.66
C HIS A 129 18.29 4.11 -3.96
N ARG A 130 19.35 3.32 -4.08
CA ARG A 130 19.27 1.86 -4.24
C ARG A 130 18.37 1.22 -3.18
N ASP A 131 18.53 1.58 -1.92
CA ASP A 131 17.74 1.04 -0.82
C ASP A 131 16.27 1.45 -0.88
N CYS A 132 15.99 2.69 -1.28
CA CYS A 132 14.62 3.15 -1.49
C CYS A 132 13.94 2.36 -2.62
N ASN A 133 14.64 2.14 -3.73
CA ASN A 133 14.16 1.34 -4.86
C ASN A 133 13.90 -0.13 -4.44
N LEU A 134 14.81 -0.75 -3.68
CA LEU A 134 14.64 -2.13 -3.21
C LEU A 134 13.41 -2.29 -2.30
N LYS A 135 13.08 -1.29 -1.48
CA LYS A 135 11.87 -1.31 -0.63
C LYS A 135 10.57 -1.28 -1.43
N LEU A 136 10.58 -0.74 -2.65
CA LEU A 136 9.42 -0.70 -3.54
C LEU A 136 9.35 -1.89 -4.50
N GLN A 137 10.24 -2.88 -4.36
CA GLN A 137 10.25 -4.04 -5.24
C GLN A 137 8.93 -4.81 -5.12
N ILE A 138 8.22 -4.90 -6.25
CA ILE A 138 7.04 -5.75 -6.39
C ILE A 138 7.52 -7.15 -6.80
N GLN A 139 7.11 -8.15 -6.03
CA GLN A 139 7.35 -9.57 -6.28
C GLN A 139 5.99 -10.26 -6.42
N ASP A 140 5.79 -10.93 -7.56
CA ASP A 140 4.66 -11.80 -7.78
C ASP A 140 4.57 -12.87 -6.68
N TRP A 141 3.34 -13.23 -6.32
CA TRP A 141 2.99 -14.19 -5.26
C TRP A 141 3.50 -13.86 -3.85
N LYS A 142 4.20 -12.73 -3.64
CA LYS A 142 4.76 -12.33 -2.34
C LYS A 142 4.31 -10.95 -1.87
N THR A 143 4.21 -9.97 -2.77
CA THR A 143 3.82 -8.60 -2.41
C THR A 143 2.38 -8.57 -1.90
N PRO A 144 2.12 -8.13 -0.65
CA PRO A 144 0.76 -8.11 -0.11
C PRO A 144 -0.18 -7.21 -0.93
N ILE A 145 -1.38 -7.69 -1.22
CA ILE A 145 -2.43 -6.97 -1.95
C ILE A 145 -3.50 -6.51 -0.97
N PRO A 146 -3.70 -5.19 -0.77
CA PRO A 146 -4.71 -4.71 0.16
C PRO A 146 -6.13 -4.94 -0.39
N VAL A 147 -7.00 -5.50 0.44
CA VAL A 147 -8.45 -5.51 0.23
C VAL A 147 -9.04 -4.52 1.23
N ILE A 148 -9.57 -3.42 0.72
CA ILE A 148 -9.96 -2.28 1.54
C ILE A 148 -11.47 -2.29 1.75
N PHE A 149 -11.86 -2.31 3.01
CA PHE A 149 -13.24 -2.12 3.46
C PHE A 149 -13.31 -0.81 4.25
N HIS A 150 -14.49 -0.22 4.38
CA HIS A 150 -14.73 0.92 5.25
C HIS A 150 -15.71 0.52 6.33
N ASN A 151 -15.27 0.57 7.58
CA ASN A 151 -15.97 -0.01 8.73
C ASN A 151 -16.08 -1.54 8.69
N PHE A 152 -14.98 -2.19 8.30
CA PHE A 152 -14.87 -3.65 8.21
C PHE A 152 -15.08 -4.34 9.56
N TRP A 153 -14.48 -3.76 10.60
CA TRP A 153 -14.32 -4.40 11.91
C TRP A 153 -15.58 -4.84 12.58
N ASP A 154 -16.68 -4.17 12.29
CA ASP A 154 -17.94 -4.45 12.91
C ASP A 154 -18.59 -5.60 12.14
N TYR A 155 -19.62 -5.32 11.36
CA TYR A 155 -20.48 -6.33 10.77
C TYR A 155 -19.79 -7.22 9.71
N ASP A 156 -19.15 -6.61 8.72
CA ASP A 156 -18.68 -7.32 7.52
C ASP A 156 -17.56 -8.32 7.84
N SER A 157 -16.73 -8.03 8.85
CA SER A 157 -15.61 -8.90 9.20
C SER A 157 -16.06 -10.29 9.61
N HIS A 158 -17.16 -10.44 10.35
CA HIS A 158 -17.67 -11.73 10.78
C HIS A 158 -18.05 -12.62 9.59
N LEU A 159 -18.78 -12.06 8.63
CA LEU A 159 -19.21 -12.74 7.42
C LEU A 159 -18.01 -13.17 6.56
N VAL A 160 -17.07 -12.25 6.33
CA VAL A 160 -15.89 -12.52 5.52
C VAL A 160 -14.98 -13.55 6.22
N CYS A 161 -14.77 -13.45 7.53
CA CYS A 161 -13.98 -14.38 8.34
C CYS A 161 -14.51 -15.82 8.25
N GLU A 162 -15.83 -16.01 8.29
CA GLU A 162 -16.45 -17.33 8.12
C GLU A 162 -16.12 -17.92 6.73
N SER A 163 -16.19 -17.09 5.69
CA SER A 163 -16.01 -17.54 4.31
C SER A 163 -14.55 -17.76 3.93
N VAL A 164 -13.59 -17.00 4.48
CA VAL A 164 -12.16 -17.19 4.19
C VAL A 164 -11.60 -18.50 4.72
N GLY A 165 -12.25 -19.14 5.70
CA GLY A 165 -11.92 -20.51 6.11
C GLY A 165 -12.06 -21.53 4.97
N ARG A 166 -12.80 -21.19 3.90
CA ARG A 166 -12.99 -21.99 2.69
C ARG A 166 -12.19 -21.48 1.49
N SER A 167 -11.39 -20.42 1.66
CA SER A 167 -10.53 -19.86 0.60
C SER A 167 -9.44 -20.86 0.22
N ALA A 168 -8.95 -20.76 -1.02
CA ALA A 168 -7.76 -21.49 -1.48
C ALA A 168 -6.52 -21.24 -0.59
N ASN A 169 -6.49 -20.11 0.11
CA ASN A 169 -5.39 -19.67 0.97
C ASN A 169 -5.69 -19.81 2.47
N ALA A 170 -6.70 -20.59 2.86
CA ALA A 170 -7.14 -20.74 4.25
C ALA A 170 -6.04 -21.23 5.23
N GLN A 171 -5.06 -21.99 4.74
CA GLN A 171 -3.91 -22.45 5.53
C GLN A 171 -2.93 -21.32 5.92
N HIS A 172 -3.07 -20.14 5.30
CA HIS A 172 -2.19 -18.99 5.48
C HIS A 172 -2.93 -17.79 6.06
N ILE A 173 -3.88 -18.04 6.96
CA ILE A 173 -4.60 -16.99 7.68
C ILE A 173 -3.75 -16.50 8.84
N ARG A 174 -3.54 -15.18 8.91
CA ARG A 174 -2.95 -14.47 10.05
C ARG A 174 -3.82 -13.30 10.42
N VAL A 175 -4.27 -13.26 11.66
CA VAL A 175 -5.17 -12.22 12.16
C VAL A 175 -4.45 -11.39 13.23
N ILE A 176 -4.61 -10.08 13.15
CA ILE A 176 -4.27 -9.16 14.24
C ILE A 176 -5.59 -8.75 14.87
N ALA A 177 -5.91 -9.32 16.02
CA ALA A 177 -7.15 -9.04 16.74
C ALA A 177 -6.94 -7.93 17.78
N GLU A 178 -7.97 -7.11 18.02
CA GLU A 178 -8.05 -6.21 19.17
C GLU A 178 -8.81 -6.85 20.33
N THR A 179 -9.93 -7.50 19.99
CA THR A 179 -10.74 -8.32 20.89
C THR A 179 -11.08 -9.64 20.19
N PHE A 180 -11.79 -10.55 20.87
CA PHE A 180 -12.26 -11.79 20.23
C PHE A 180 -13.22 -11.55 19.05
N GLU A 181 -13.89 -10.40 19.03
CA GLU A 181 -14.89 -10.04 18.02
C GLU A 181 -14.36 -9.01 17.01
N ARG A 182 -13.31 -8.23 17.35
CA ARG A 182 -12.81 -7.13 16.53
C ARG A 182 -11.42 -7.42 15.98
N TYR A 183 -11.30 -7.46 14.65
CA TYR A 183 -10.05 -7.80 13.95
C TYR A 183 -9.38 -6.59 13.29
N LYS A 184 -8.24 -6.12 13.83
CA LYS A 184 -7.49 -4.99 13.26
C LYS A 184 -7.11 -5.16 11.80
N SER A 185 -6.62 -6.35 11.46
CA SER A 185 -6.36 -6.73 10.09
C SER A 185 -6.36 -8.24 9.95
N MET A 186 -6.72 -8.73 8.78
CA MET A 186 -6.65 -10.14 8.44
C MET A 186 -5.82 -10.30 7.17
N LYS A 187 -4.84 -11.21 7.22
CA LYS A 187 -4.05 -11.61 6.06
C LYS A 187 -4.43 -13.03 5.69
N VAL A 188 -4.78 -13.26 4.42
CA VAL A 188 -5.11 -14.57 3.86
C VAL A 188 -4.21 -14.78 2.65
N GLY A 189 -3.11 -15.52 2.82
CA GLY A 189 -2.07 -15.63 1.79
C GLY A 189 -1.47 -14.25 1.45
N GLN A 190 -1.62 -13.78 0.21
CA GLN A 190 -1.15 -12.47 -0.24
C GLN A 190 -2.15 -11.34 0.06
N LEU A 191 -3.44 -11.66 0.24
CA LEU A 191 -4.49 -10.65 0.48
C LEU A 191 -4.41 -10.13 1.91
N LYS A 192 -4.46 -8.81 2.07
CA LYS A 192 -4.48 -8.12 3.36
C LYS A 192 -5.74 -7.28 3.48
N TYR A 193 -6.71 -7.80 4.21
CA TYR A 193 -7.95 -7.11 4.56
C TYR A 193 -7.65 -6.01 5.58
N ILE A 194 -7.97 -4.77 5.21
CA ILE A 194 -7.75 -3.58 6.05
C ILE A 194 -9.03 -2.76 6.14
N ASP A 195 -9.23 -2.16 7.32
CA ASP A 195 -10.31 -1.23 7.56
C ASP A 195 -9.82 0.20 7.39
N SER A 196 -10.33 0.88 6.37
CA SER A 196 -10.02 2.29 6.11
C SER A 196 -10.54 3.23 7.20
N HIS A 197 -11.58 2.85 7.96
CA HIS A 197 -12.14 3.68 9.02
C HIS A 197 -11.16 3.91 10.19
N GLN A 198 -10.21 2.98 10.40
CA GLN A 198 -9.13 3.17 11.37
C GLN A 198 -8.16 4.30 11.01
N PHE A 199 -7.96 4.54 9.71
CA PHE A 199 -7.06 5.57 9.22
C PHE A 199 -7.80 6.89 8.99
N MET A 200 -9.10 6.79 8.66
CA MET A 200 -10.01 7.88 8.39
C MET A 200 -11.27 7.69 9.22
N ASN A 201 -11.20 8.08 10.50
CA ASN A 201 -12.26 7.91 11.49
C ASN A 201 -13.42 8.90 11.25
N SER A 202 -14.11 8.71 10.12
CA SER A 202 -15.27 9.49 9.70
C SER A 202 -16.13 8.63 8.79
N SER A 203 -17.43 8.92 8.73
CA SER A 203 -18.35 8.19 7.86
C SER A 203 -17.96 8.35 6.39
N LEU A 204 -18.27 7.33 5.57
CA LEU A 204 -18.07 7.41 4.12
C LEU A 204 -18.82 8.60 3.48
N ASP A 205 -19.96 9.02 4.02
CA ASP A 205 -20.71 10.19 3.55
C ASP A 205 -19.90 11.49 3.78
N SER A 206 -19.33 11.65 4.98
CA SER A 206 -18.45 12.78 5.30
C SER A 206 -17.18 12.76 4.45
N LEU A 207 -16.56 11.59 4.26
CA LEU A 207 -15.35 11.45 3.46
C LEU A 207 -15.60 11.78 1.98
N THR A 208 -16.72 11.32 1.43
CA THR A 208 -17.05 11.60 0.03
C THR A 208 -17.33 13.07 -0.25
N LYS A 209 -17.92 13.80 0.72
CA LYS A 209 -18.07 15.26 0.63
C LYS A 209 -16.74 16.02 0.65
N ASN A 210 -15.68 15.43 1.22
CA ASN A 210 -14.36 16.04 1.32
C ASN A 210 -13.40 15.64 0.19
N LEU A 211 -13.82 14.78 -0.75
CA LEU A 211 -12.98 14.30 -1.86
C LEU A 211 -12.59 15.40 -2.87
N GLY A 212 -13.34 16.52 -2.89
CA GLY A 212 -13.21 17.57 -3.92
C GLY A 212 -13.64 17.08 -5.31
N ASP A 213 -13.41 17.90 -6.34
CA ASP A 213 -13.91 17.63 -7.70
C ASP A 213 -12.85 17.03 -8.65
N ASN A 214 -11.59 16.99 -8.24
CA ASN A 214 -10.48 16.61 -9.13
C ASN A 214 -10.08 15.15 -8.98
N HIS A 215 -10.75 14.26 -9.73
CA HIS A 215 -10.48 12.82 -9.73
C HIS A 215 -9.99 12.31 -11.09
N PRO A 216 -8.77 12.67 -11.55
CA PRO A 216 -8.35 12.43 -12.92
C PRO A 216 -8.21 10.93 -13.26
N ILE A 217 -7.71 10.13 -12.31
CA ILE A 217 -7.51 8.68 -12.50
C ILE A 217 -8.86 7.98 -12.62
N THR A 218 -9.76 8.20 -11.66
CA THR A 218 -11.10 7.60 -11.63
C THR A 218 -11.91 8.04 -12.84
N SER A 219 -11.94 9.34 -13.14
CA SER A 219 -12.65 9.88 -14.30
C SER A 219 -12.14 9.26 -15.59
N GLN A 220 -10.82 9.20 -15.80
CA GLN A 220 -10.26 8.60 -17.00
C GLN A 220 -10.61 7.10 -17.13
N HIS A 221 -10.60 6.36 -16.02
CA HIS A 221 -10.96 4.94 -16.02
C HIS A 221 -12.41 4.72 -16.47
N PHE A 222 -13.36 5.40 -15.84
CA PHE A 222 -14.79 5.22 -16.15
C PHE A 222 -15.19 5.84 -17.50
N LYS A 223 -14.57 6.94 -17.94
CA LYS A 223 -14.76 7.47 -19.30
C LYS A 223 -14.33 6.46 -20.36
N LYS A 224 -13.21 5.75 -20.16
CA LYS A 224 -12.79 4.66 -21.07
C LYS A 224 -13.77 3.49 -21.11
N LEU A 225 -14.58 3.32 -20.06
CA LEU A 225 -15.67 2.35 -20.01
C LEU A 225 -16.99 2.88 -20.60
N GLY A 226 -17.01 4.12 -21.10
CA GLY A 226 -18.18 4.74 -21.75
C GLY A 226 -19.14 5.47 -20.80
N TYR A 227 -18.73 5.76 -19.57
CA TYR A 227 -19.58 6.48 -18.61
C TYR A 227 -19.68 7.97 -18.95
N THR A 228 -20.87 8.55 -18.81
CA THR A 228 -21.10 9.99 -19.00
C THR A 228 -20.63 10.81 -17.80
N ASP A 229 -20.49 12.13 -17.96
CA ASP A 229 -20.12 13.03 -16.86
C ASP A 229 -21.17 13.02 -15.72
N ASP A 230 -22.45 12.90 -16.06
CA ASP A 230 -23.53 12.76 -15.06
C ASP A 230 -23.41 11.46 -14.26
N GLN A 231 -23.05 10.35 -14.93
CA GLN A 231 -22.83 9.06 -14.26
C GLN A 231 -21.57 9.11 -13.39
N LEU A 232 -20.52 9.82 -13.81
CA LEU A 232 -19.31 10.03 -13.02
C LEU A 232 -19.60 10.81 -11.73
N ALA A 233 -20.48 11.81 -11.79
CA ALA A 233 -20.89 12.55 -10.60
C ALA A 233 -21.52 11.65 -9.53
N LEU A 234 -22.14 10.53 -9.93
CA LEU A 234 -22.68 9.53 -9.00
C LEU A 234 -21.58 8.62 -8.39
N VAL A 235 -20.51 8.32 -9.13
CA VAL A 235 -19.40 7.45 -8.67
C VAL A 235 -18.65 8.06 -7.47
N PHE A 236 -18.62 9.39 -7.35
CA PHE A 236 -17.93 10.07 -6.25
C PHE A 236 -18.73 10.14 -4.95
N ARG A 237 -19.98 9.67 -4.95
CA ARG A 237 -20.89 9.74 -3.82
C ARG A 237 -20.97 8.39 -3.11
N LYS A 238 -21.32 8.42 -1.82
CA LYS A 238 -21.72 7.21 -1.09
C LYS A 238 -22.95 6.60 -1.76
N GLY A 239 -22.92 5.28 -1.99
CA GLY A 239 -24.09 4.54 -2.45
C GLY A 239 -25.20 4.53 -1.40
N VAL A 240 -26.45 4.71 -1.83
CA VAL A 240 -27.63 4.64 -0.96
C VAL A 240 -28.15 3.22 -1.00
N TYR A 241 -28.39 2.63 0.18
CA TYR A 241 -28.90 1.26 0.32
C TYR A 241 -30.15 1.28 1.23
N PRO A 242 -31.27 0.67 0.82
CA PRO A 242 -32.52 0.69 1.58
C PRO A 242 -32.50 -0.40 2.66
N TYR A 243 -31.79 -0.14 3.77
CA TYR A 243 -31.56 -1.15 4.82
C TYR A 243 -32.86 -1.72 5.39
N ASP A 244 -33.84 -0.87 5.71
CA ASP A 244 -35.11 -1.27 6.34
C ASP A 244 -36.02 -2.05 5.38
N TYR A 245 -35.91 -1.79 4.07
CA TYR A 245 -36.64 -2.52 3.03
C TYR A 245 -36.13 -3.96 2.87
N ILE A 246 -34.84 -4.19 3.11
CA ILE A 246 -34.18 -5.49 2.93
C ILE A 246 -34.34 -6.33 4.20
N ASP A 247 -35.58 -6.74 4.45
CA ASP A 247 -36.00 -7.49 5.64
C ASP A 247 -35.91 -9.02 5.48
N SER A 248 -35.72 -9.51 4.25
CA SER A 248 -35.75 -10.93 3.92
C SER A 248 -34.92 -11.24 2.67
N HIS A 249 -34.52 -12.52 2.51
CA HIS A 249 -33.71 -12.93 1.36
C HIS A 249 -34.47 -12.80 0.03
N ASP A 250 -35.78 -12.92 0.06
CA ASP A 250 -36.62 -12.80 -1.14
C ASP A 250 -36.58 -11.39 -1.74
N ARG A 251 -36.36 -10.34 -0.94
CA ARG A 251 -36.15 -8.96 -1.45
C ARG A 251 -34.95 -8.85 -2.39
N PHE A 252 -33.91 -9.65 -2.18
CA PHE A 252 -32.76 -9.65 -3.08
C PHE A 252 -33.08 -10.27 -4.46
N LYS A 253 -34.12 -11.11 -4.54
CA LYS A 253 -34.57 -11.75 -5.80
C LYS A 253 -35.42 -10.80 -6.66
N GLU A 254 -35.84 -9.67 -6.13
CA GLU A 254 -36.59 -8.65 -6.86
C GLU A 254 -35.78 -8.10 -8.04
N THR A 255 -36.44 -7.93 -9.19
CA THR A 255 -35.81 -7.49 -10.44
C THR A 255 -35.83 -5.97 -10.62
N GLU A 256 -36.51 -5.25 -9.74
CA GLU A 256 -36.68 -3.81 -9.80
C GLU A 256 -36.21 -3.17 -8.48
N LEU A 257 -35.90 -1.87 -8.53
CA LEU A 257 -35.54 -1.13 -7.33
C LEU A 257 -36.80 -0.81 -6.52
N PRO A 258 -36.71 -0.77 -5.19
CA PRO A 258 -37.83 -0.32 -4.39
C PRO A 258 -38.19 1.14 -4.72
N PRO A 259 -39.41 1.59 -4.38
CA PRO A 259 -39.77 2.99 -4.49
C PRO A 259 -38.82 3.91 -3.72
N ILE A 260 -38.67 5.16 -4.17
CA ILE A 260 -37.75 6.14 -3.54
C ILE A 260 -38.01 6.32 -2.04
N HIS A 261 -39.27 6.24 -1.59
CA HIS A 261 -39.62 6.41 -0.18
C HIS A 261 -39.11 5.28 0.72
N GLU A 262 -38.75 4.11 0.17
CA GLU A 262 -38.15 2.99 0.91
C GLU A 262 -36.64 3.15 1.12
N PHE A 263 -35.99 4.14 0.49
CA PHE A 263 -34.58 4.47 0.73
C PHE A 263 -34.41 5.35 1.99
N HIS A 264 -35.02 4.91 3.09
CA HIS A 264 -34.79 5.43 4.43
C HIS A 264 -34.25 4.34 5.34
N SER A 265 -33.60 4.74 6.42
CA SER A 265 -33.04 3.83 7.41
C SER A 265 -33.33 4.40 8.78
N THR A 266 -33.94 3.59 9.65
CA THR A 266 -34.13 3.89 11.06
C THR A 266 -32.85 3.64 11.88
N LEU A 267 -31.89 2.90 11.31
CA LEU A 267 -30.55 2.74 11.86
C LEU A 267 -29.82 4.09 11.78
N LYS A 268 -29.38 4.60 12.94
CA LYS A 268 -28.58 5.83 13.10
C LYS A 268 -27.09 5.55 13.00
#